data_AF-A0A7C7KZK5-F1
#
_entry.id   AF-A0A7C7KZK5-F1
#
_cell.length_a   1.000
_cell.length_b   1.000
_cell.length_c   1.000
_cell.angle_alpha   90.00
_cell.angle_beta   90.00
_cell.angle_gamma   90.00
#
_symmetry.space_group_name_H-M   'P 1'
#
loop_
_entity.id
_entity.type
_entity.pdbx_description
1 polymer ?
#
loop_
_entity_poly.entity_id
_entity_poly.type
_entity_poly.pdbx_seq_one_letter_code
_entity_poly.pdbx_strand_id
1 'polypeptide(L)' 'MLVIGLTGSIGMGKSTAVAMLRRLGLPVHDADAAVHALMAKGGAAVAAVEAAFPGVVVDGAVDRRRLG' A
#
# COMPACT_ATOMS: atom_id res chain seq x y z
N MET A 1 -17.10 11.93 -10.38
CA MET A 1 -16.92 11.28 -9.07
C MET A 1 -16.00 12.16 -8.24
N LEU A 2 -16.35 12.45 -6.98
CA LEU A 2 -15.50 13.24 -6.09
C LEU A 2 -14.50 12.32 -5.39
N VAL A 3 -13.21 12.70 -5.34
CA VAL A 3 -12.15 11.93 -4.66
C VAL A 3 -11.67 12.73 -3.45
N ILE A 4 -11.65 12.10 -2.28
CA ILE A 4 -11.27 12.72 -1.01
C ILE A 4 -10.13 11.93 -0.39
N GLY A 5 -9.01 12.60 -0.10
CA GLY A 5 -7.87 12.01 0.60
C GLY A 5 -8.07 12.01 2.11
N LEU A 6 -8.02 10.83 2.74
CA LEU A 6 -8.01 10.69 4.19
C LEU A 6 -6.57 10.45 4.67
N THR A 7 -6.04 11.38 5.46
CA THR A 7 -4.68 11.33 6.03
C THR A 7 -4.66 11.65 7.52
N GLY A 8 -3.48 11.59 8.13
CA GLY A 8 -3.25 11.75 9.56
C GLY A 8 -1.99 11.00 10.00
N SER A 9 -1.48 11.28 11.19
CA SER A 9 -0.32 10.58 11.74
C SER A 9 -0.64 9.14 12.19
N ILE A 10 0.38 8.40 12.64
CA ILE A 10 0.22 7.09 13.28
C ILE A 10 -0.61 7.27 14.56
N GLY A 11 -1.56 6.36 14.82
CA GLY A 11 -2.41 6.40 16.02
C GLY A 11 -3.57 7.39 15.99
N MET A 12 -3.75 8.17 14.93
CA MET A 12 -4.80 9.22 14.85
C MET A 12 -6.20 8.71 14.46
N GLY A 13 -6.44 7.40 14.49
CA GLY A 13 -7.77 6.84 14.20
C GLY A 13 -8.18 6.78 12.72
N LYS A 14 -7.25 6.93 11.77
CA LYS A 14 -7.54 6.78 10.31
C LYS A 14 -8.28 5.49 9.99
N SER A 15 -7.82 4.36 10.51
CA SER A 15 -8.46 3.05 10.29
C SER A 15 -9.90 3.01 10.80
N THR A 16 -10.19 3.71 11.91
CA THR A 16 -11.55 3.86 12.44
C THR A 16 -12.42 4.70 11.51
N ALA A 17 -11.92 5.84 11.03
CA ALA A 17 -12.63 6.69 10.07
C ALA A 17 -12.90 5.94 8.74
N VAL A 18 -11.91 5.20 8.23
CA VAL A 18 -12.09 4.32 7.05
C VAL A 18 -13.21 3.29 7.29
N ALA A 19 -13.22 2.63 8.45
CA ALA A 19 -14.24 1.65 8.78
C ALA A 19 -15.65 2.27 8.81
N MET A 20 -15.77 3.50 9.31
CA MET A 20 -17.04 4.26 9.28
C MET A 20 -17.48 4.57 7.85
N LEU A 21 -16.58 5.05 6.98
CA LEU A 21 -16.89 5.31 5.57
C LEU A 21 -17.39 4.04 4.86
N ARG A 22 -16.73 2.90 5.08
CA ARG A 22 -17.17 1.60 4.55
C ARG A 22 -18.57 1.20 5.06
N ARG A 23 -18.87 1.41 6.34
CA ARG A 23 -20.20 1.15 6.93
C ARG A 23 -21.30 2.01 6.32
N LEU A 24 -20.96 3.21 5.87
CA LEU A 24 -21.88 4.10 5.14
C LEU A 24 -22.04 3.74 3.66
N GLY A 25 -21.42 2.63 3.20
CA GLY A 25 -21.50 2.19 1.80
C GLY A 25 -20.60 2.98 0.86
N LEU A 26 -19.67 3.79 1.38
CA LEU A 26 -18.74 4.56 0.55
C LEU A 26 -17.57 3.67 0.10
N PRO A 27 -17.18 3.74 -1.19
CA PRO A 27 -15.99 3.06 -1.68
C PRO A 27 -14.75 3.66 -1.04
N VAL A 28 -13.86 2.81 -0.53
CA VAL A 28 -12.59 3.22 0.08
C VAL A 28 -11.45 2.52 -0.65
N HIS A 29 -10.53 3.31 -1.19
CA HIS A 29 -9.23 2.86 -1.64
C HIS A 29 -8.22 2.98 -0.50
N ASP A 30 -7.54 1.87 -0.18
CA ASP A 30 -6.49 1.82 0.83
C ASP A 30 -5.11 1.79 0.15
N ALA A 31 -4.38 2.89 0.29
CA ALA A 31 -3.08 3.07 -0.37
C ALA A 31 -2.01 2.10 0.18
N ASP A 32 -2.03 1.83 1.49
CA ASP A 32 -1.05 0.93 2.12
C ASP A 32 -1.23 -0.50 1.62
N ALA A 33 -2.49 -0.95 1.52
CA ALA A 33 -2.84 -2.25 0.96
C ALA A 33 -2.48 -2.34 -0.53
N ALA A 34 -2.72 -1.28 -1.30
CA ALA A 34 -2.38 -1.23 -2.72
C ALA A 34 -0.86 -1.34 -2.94
N VAL A 35 -0.05 -0.59 -2.19
CA VAL A 35 1.42 -0.68 -2.25
C VAL A 35 1.90 -2.07 -1.83
N HIS A 36 1.31 -2.67 -0.80
CA HIS A 36 1.65 -4.03 -0.40
C HIS A 36 1.40 -5.04 -1.54
N ALA A 37 0.25 -4.97 -2.21
CA ALA A 37 -0.08 -5.83 -3.33
C ALA A 37 0.86 -5.62 -4.53
N LEU A 38 1.25 -4.37 -4.82
CA LEU A 38 2.17 -4.05 -5.90
C LEU A 38 3.58 -4.60 -5.67
N MET A 39 4.00 -4.68 -4.41
CA MET A 39 5.32 -5.19 -3.99
C MET A 39 5.33 -6.70 -3.72
N ALA A 40 4.17 -7.34 -3.62
CA ALA A 40 4.03 -8.78 -3.39
C ALA A 40 4.50 -9.60 -4.61
N LYS A 41 4.56 -10.92 -4.44
CA LYS A 41 5.01 -11.82 -5.51
C LYS A 41 4.19 -11.65 -6.79
N GLY A 42 4.86 -11.38 -7.91
CA GLY A 42 4.21 -11.12 -9.20
C GLY A 42 3.50 -9.76 -9.28
N GLY A 43 3.67 -8.90 -8.27
CA GLY A 43 3.15 -7.54 -8.26
C GLY A 43 3.88 -6.66 -9.28
N ALA A 44 3.13 -5.70 -9.84
CA ALA A 44 3.62 -4.86 -10.93
C ALA A 44 4.82 -3.98 -10.56
N ALA A 45 5.06 -3.72 -9.27
CA ALA A 45 6.20 -2.93 -8.83
C ALA A 45 7.48 -3.77 -8.66
N VAL A 46 7.40 -5.09 -8.55
CA VAL A 46 8.56 -5.95 -8.24
C VAL A 46 9.72 -5.73 -9.21
N ALA A 47 9.47 -5.84 -10.51
CA ALA A 47 10.52 -5.70 -11.52
C ALA A 47 11.11 -4.28 -11.56
N ALA A 48 10.28 -3.25 -11.42
CA ALA A 48 10.73 -1.86 -11.42
C ALA A 48 11.57 -1.54 -10.17
N VAL A 49 11.16 -2.04 -9.01
CA VAL A 49 11.89 -1.87 -7.75
C VAL A 49 13.23 -2.60 -7.79
N GLU A 50 13.28 -3.84 -8.29
CA GLU A 50 14.54 -4.57 -8.45
C GLU A 50 15.50 -3.88 -9.42
N ALA A 51 14.98 -3.31 -10.53
CA ALA A 51 15.81 -2.59 -11.49
C ALA A 51 16.42 -1.30 -10.89
N ALA A 52 15.67 -0.60 -10.03
CA ALA A 52 16.14 0.60 -9.37
C ALA A 52 17.05 0.31 -8.15
N PHE A 53 16.78 -0.78 -7.45
CA PHE A 53 17.48 -1.21 -6.25
C PHE A 53 17.86 -2.70 -6.37
N PRO A 54 18.96 -3.04 -7.05
CA PRO A 54 19.32 -4.44 -7.27
C PRO A 54 19.57 -5.21 -5.96
N GLY A 55 19.02 -6.43 -5.88
CA GLY A 55 19.20 -7.36 -4.75
C GLY A 55 18.15 -7.27 -3.63
N VAL A 56 17.11 -6.45 -3.82
CA VAL A 56 16.05 -6.25 -2.81
C VAL A 56 14.88 -7.22 -2.98
N VAL A 57 14.73 -7.88 -4.13
CA VAL A 57 13.70 -8.90 -4.34
C VAL A 57 14.15 -10.27 -3.81
N VAL A 58 13.31 -10.88 -2.97
CA VAL A 58 13.49 -12.23 -2.40
C VAL A 58 12.24 -13.05 -2.70
N ASP A 59 12.40 -14.25 -3.24
CA ASP A 59 11.31 -15.16 -3.62
C ASP A 59 10.24 -14.53 -4.55
N GLY A 60 10.67 -13.55 -5.34
CA GLY A 60 9.83 -12.82 -6.29
C GLY A 60 8.97 -11.70 -5.69
N ALA A 61 9.18 -11.34 -4.43
CA ALA A 61 8.56 -10.18 -3.76
C ALA A 61 9.63 -9.20 -3.26
N VAL A 62 9.27 -7.93 -3.13
CA VAL A 62 10.19 -6.91 -2.58
C VAL A 62 10.37 -7.12 -1.07
N ASP A 63 11.62 -7.32 -0.63
CA ASP A 63 11.98 -7.32 0.78
C ASP A 63 12.17 -5.89 1.27
N ARG A 64 11.18 -5.39 2.02
CA ARG A 64 11.19 -4.01 2.55
C ARG A 64 12.38 -3.72 3.48
N ARG A 65 12.92 -4.72 4.17
CA ARG A 65 14.09 -4.51 5.04
C ARG A 65 15.37 -4.32 4.23
N ARG A 66 15.45 -4.95 3.06
CA ARG A 66 16.58 -4.77 2.13
C ARG A 66 16.49 -3.47 1.36
N LEU A 67 15.27 -3.02 1.07
CA LEU A 67 15.04 -1.77 0.36
C LEU A 67 15.40 -0.53 1.20
N GLY A 68 15.18 -0.58 2.52
CA GLY A 68 15.42 0.54 3.45
C GLY A 68 14.17 0.93 4.21
#